data_AF-A0A819WF08-F1
#
_entry.id   AF-A0A819WF08-F1
#
_cell.length_a   1.000
_cell.length_b   1.000
_cell.length_c   1.000
_cell.angle_alpha   90.00
_cell.angle_beta   90.00
_cell.angle_gamma   90.00
#
_symmetry.space_group_name_H-M   'P 1'
#
loop_
_entity.id
_entity.type
_entity.pdbx_description
1 polymer ?
#
loop_
_entity_poly.entity_id
_entity_poly.type
_entity_poly.pdbx_seq_one_letter_code
_entity_poly.pdbx_strand_id
1 'polypeptide(L)'
;MPQPTTNETPKISFITSNKNKRLLLIDGYVYQLNKSTSKVCYWKCEEKTCWAGVHLDNNDKFIKFTTSDHTHMPIPERLEVRKLMTNVKARINSETTAIGQIYNEELVKANLSKSALAVAATARQANSALNQAHRLTTPTLPTSIDFDIPSKYKRTTNGERYLLTDRVQHRDDGTFDSSPPHFDQIYSIHGIKNDHNFVCAIAVLGGRSCIIYKELFSILTQHARRLNLQFRPSKISSDFEPALVKTVADELPNTRHVGCNFHLVKAVYRQIRQLGLTIVYRDDEAARSTARQLMALALIPVEKVEDAFEQIASEAPHSIEPLIEYFNEYWMTKPYLII
;
A
#
# COMPACT_ATOMS: atom_id res chain seq x y z
N MET A 1 -31.00 -49.97 -4.55
CA MET A 1 -29.78 -50.32 -5.32
C MET A 1 -28.63 -50.46 -4.34
N PRO A 2 -27.72 -51.45 -4.54
CA PRO A 2 -26.76 -51.86 -3.54
C PRO A 2 -25.72 -50.77 -3.25
N GLN A 3 -25.31 -50.67 -1.98
CA GLN A 3 -24.13 -49.93 -1.54
C GLN A 3 -22.88 -50.55 -2.19
N PRO A 4 -21.98 -49.77 -2.81
CA PRO A 4 -20.64 -50.25 -3.11
C PRO A 4 -19.81 -50.20 -1.82
N THR A 5 -19.45 -51.37 -1.32
CA THR A 5 -18.34 -51.58 -0.41
C THR A 5 -17.02 -51.27 -1.12
N THR A 6 -16.38 -50.14 -0.79
CA THR A 6 -14.96 -49.92 -1.09
C THR A 6 -14.21 -49.70 0.21
N ASN A 7 -13.61 -50.78 0.72
CA ASN A 7 -12.56 -50.78 1.75
C ASN A 7 -11.22 -50.24 1.15
N GLU A 8 -11.25 -49.07 0.53
CA GLU A 8 -10.01 -48.38 0.15
C GLU A 8 -9.69 -47.36 1.25
N THR A 9 -8.54 -47.52 1.91
CA THR A 9 -8.05 -46.51 2.84
C THR A 9 -7.85 -45.20 2.09
N PRO A 10 -8.50 -44.10 2.50
CA PRO A 10 -8.43 -42.84 1.78
C PRO A 10 -7.00 -42.30 1.75
N LYS A 11 -6.63 -41.68 0.63
CA LYS A 11 -5.29 -41.09 0.47
C LYS A 11 -5.17 -39.84 1.35
N ILE A 12 -4.45 -39.97 2.44
CA ILE A 12 -4.21 -38.89 3.40
C ILE A 12 -2.97 -38.09 3.00
N SER A 13 -3.08 -36.76 3.03
CA SER A 13 -1.94 -35.84 2.95
C SER A 13 -2.13 -34.67 3.90
N PHE A 14 -1.05 -33.94 4.19
CA PHE A 14 -1.08 -32.82 5.14
C PHE A 14 -0.59 -31.54 4.49
N ILE A 15 -1.24 -30.43 4.85
CA ILE A 15 -0.85 -29.07 4.48
C ILE A 15 -0.79 -28.19 5.74
N THR A 16 -0.21 -26.99 5.61
CA THR A 16 -0.10 -26.03 6.72
C THR A 16 -1.04 -24.84 6.50
N SER A 17 -1.69 -24.40 7.57
CA SER A 17 -2.52 -23.19 7.58
C SER A 17 -1.65 -21.92 7.63
N ASN A 18 -2.27 -20.75 7.41
CA ASN A 18 -1.62 -19.45 7.58
C ASN A 18 -1.03 -19.21 8.99
N LYS A 19 -1.48 -19.96 10.01
CA LYS A 19 -0.98 -19.88 11.39
C LYS A 19 -0.05 -21.06 11.73
N ASN A 20 0.58 -21.70 10.74
CA ASN A 20 1.43 -22.89 10.87
C ASN A 20 0.78 -24.11 11.55
N LYS A 21 -0.56 -24.13 11.67
CA LYS A 21 -1.28 -25.32 12.15
C LYS A 21 -1.38 -26.37 11.05
N ARG A 22 -1.27 -27.64 11.45
CA ARG A 22 -1.45 -28.80 10.58
C ARG A 22 -2.91 -28.94 10.13
N LEU A 23 -3.11 -29.16 8.84
CA LEU A 23 -4.40 -29.41 8.20
C LEU A 23 -4.35 -30.76 7.47
N LEU A 24 -5.45 -31.50 7.51
CA LEU A 24 -5.61 -32.80 6.87
C LEU A 24 -6.33 -32.64 5.53
N LEU A 25 -5.83 -33.29 4.48
CA LEU A 25 -6.41 -33.31 3.14
C LEU A 25 -6.78 -34.75 2.76
N ILE A 26 -8.07 -34.96 2.47
CA ILE A 26 -8.62 -36.23 2.00
C ILE A 26 -9.62 -35.91 0.88
N ASP A 27 -9.47 -36.54 -0.29
CA ASP A 27 -10.40 -36.45 -1.43
C ASP A 27 -10.80 -35.03 -1.86
N GLY A 28 -9.86 -34.08 -1.75
CA GLY A 28 -10.09 -32.68 -2.10
C GLY A 28 -10.72 -31.81 -0.99
N TYR A 29 -11.00 -32.39 0.17
CA TYR A 29 -11.56 -31.72 1.34
C TYR A 29 -10.52 -31.45 2.42
N VAL A 30 -10.60 -30.27 3.05
CA VAL A 30 -9.67 -29.83 4.09
C VAL A 30 -10.31 -29.93 5.46
N TYR A 31 -9.60 -30.57 6.39
CA TYR A 31 -10.01 -30.77 7.77
C TYR A 31 -9.05 -30.09 8.74
N GLN A 32 -9.61 -29.52 9.80
CA GLN A 32 -8.89 -28.91 10.92
C GLN A 32 -8.92 -29.84 12.13
N LEU A 33 -7.81 -29.91 12.87
CA LEU A 33 -7.76 -30.67 14.12
C LEU A 33 -8.68 -30.03 15.15
N ASN A 34 -9.65 -30.79 15.64
CA ASN A 34 -10.62 -30.33 16.62
C ASN A 34 -10.18 -30.71 18.04
N LYS A 35 -9.85 -31.99 18.26
CA LYS A 35 -9.39 -32.50 19.57
C LYS A 35 -8.46 -33.70 19.36
N SER A 36 -7.56 -33.92 20.31
CA SER A 36 -6.71 -35.13 20.34
C SER A 36 -6.83 -35.82 21.69
N THR A 37 -6.73 -37.14 21.68
CA THR A 37 -6.71 -38.01 22.87
C THR A 37 -5.45 -38.86 22.83
N SER A 38 -5.21 -39.68 23.86
CA SER A 38 -4.05 -40.57 23.92
C SER A 38 -4.00 -41.63 22.81
N LYS A 39 -5.10 -41.86 22.08
CA LYS A 39 -5.19 -42.88 21.02
C LYS A 39 -5.71 -42.36 19.68
N VAL A 40 -6.44 -41.24 19.67
CA VAL A 40 -7.19 -40.77 18.49
C VAL A 40 -7.13 -39.24 18.36
N CYS A 41 -6.85 -38.77 17.14
CA CYS A 41 -6.99 -37.39 16.69
C CYS A 41 -8.30 -37.21 15.91
N TYR A 42 -9.10 -36.22 16.31
CA TYR A 42 -10.40 -35.92 15.72
C TYR A 42 -10.29 -34.68 14.84
N TRP A 43 -10.60 -34.83 13.57
CA TRP A 43 -10.53 -33.81 12.54
C TRP A 43 -11.93 -33.46 12.05
N LYS A 44 -12.23 -32.17 11.89
CA LYS A 44 -13.53 -31.67 11.37
C LYS A 44 -13.29 -30.88 10.09
N CYS A 45 -14.23 -30.95 9.14
CA CYS A 45 -14.18 -30.13 7.93
C CYS A 45 -13.99 -28.64 8.27
N GLU A 46 -13.18 -27.95 7.49
CA GLU A 46 -12.87 -26.53 7.66
C GLU A 46 -14.08 -25.62 7.42
N GLU A 47 -15.01 -26.02 6.55
CA GLU A 47 -16.20 -25.22 6.23
C GLU A 47 -17.17 -25.19 7.42
N LYS A 48 -17.57 -23.98 7.85
CA LYS A 48 -18.30 -23.79 9.13
C LYS A 48 -19.67 -24.46 9.12
N THR A 49 -20.30 -24.53 7.95
CA THR A 49 -21.62 -25.12 7.72
C THR A 49 -21.54 -26.61 7.38
N CYS A 50 -20.36 -27.24 7.48
CA CYS A 50 -20.16 -28.65 7.21
C CYS A 50 -19.95 -29.47 8.50
N TRP A 51 -20.54 -30.66 8.54
CA TRP A 51 -20.48 -31.58 9.69
C TRP A 51 -19.56 -32.79 9.47
N ALA A 52 -18.92 -32.89 8.31
CA ALA A 52 -18.01 -33.98 7.99
C ALA A 52 -16.81 -34.03 8.96
N GLY A 53 -16.38 -35.25 9.31
CA GLY A 53 -15.34 -35.48 10.30
C GLY A 53 -14.58 -36.78 10.07
N VAL A 54 -13.32 -36.80 10.51
CA VAL A 54 -12.37 -37.92 10.30
C VAL A 54 -11.62 -38.19 11.59
N HIS A 55 -11.43 -39.46 11.91
CA HIS A 55 -10.59 -39.91 13.02
C HIS A 55 -9.31 -40.52 12.47
N LEU A 56 -8.16 -40.01 12.94
CA LEU A 56 -6.85 -40.62 12.72
C LEU A 56 -6.30 -41.14 14.05
N ASP A 57 -5.40 -42.13 14.00
CA ASP A 57 -4.59 -42.46 15.18
C ASP A 57 -3.47 -41.42 15.38
N ASN A 58 -2.72 -41.54 16.47
CA ASN A 58 -1.61 -40.63 16.77
C ASN A 58 -0.40 -40.79 15.82
N ASN A 59 -0.41 -41.81 14.96
CA ASN A 59 0.57 -42.04 13.90
C ASN A 59 0.00 -41.67 12.51
N ASP A 60 -1.07 -40.86 12.47
CA ASP A 60 -1.72 -40.36 11.27
C ASP A 60 -2.37 -41.44 10.38
N LYS A 61 -2.62 -42.64 10.91
CA LYS A 61 -3.34 -43.69 10.19
C LYS A 61 -4.84 -43.47 10.27
N PHE A 62 -5.52 -43.69 9.15
CA PHE A 62 -6.98 -43.59 9.06
C PHE A 62 -7.66 -44.61 9.99
N ILE A 63 -8.61 -44.13 10.80
CA ILE A 63 -9.47 -44.99 11.62
C ILE A 63 -10.87 -45.09 11.00
N LYS A 64 -11.58 -43.97 10.87
CA LYS A 64 -12.94 -43.89 10.27
C LYS A 64 -13.38 -42.47 9.98
N PHE A 65 -14.39 -42.33 9.11
CA PHE A 65 -15.18 -41.11 9.02
C PHE A 65 -16.24 -41.06 10.13
N THR A 66 -16.45 -39.89 10.74
CA THR A 66 -17.59 -39.63 11.63
C THR A 66 -18.86 -39.39 10.82
N THR A 67 -18.72 -38.58 9.78
CA THR A 67 -19.73 -38.30 8.74
C THR A 67 -18.95 -38.11 7.44
N SER A 68 -19.24 -38.92 6.41
CA SER A 68 -18.57 -38.87 5.10
C SER A 68 -19.12 -37.77 4.20
N ASP A 69 -20.40 -37.45 4.35
CA ASP A 69 -21.12 -36.59 3.41
C ASP A 69 -20.87 -35.12 3.73
N HIS A 70 -20.44 -34.37 2.71
CA HIS A 70 -20.20 -32.93 2.80
C HIS A 70 -21.40 -32.16 2.28
N THR A 71 -21.70 -31.03 2.91
CA THR A 71 -22.75 -30.09 2.46
C THR A 71 -22.27 -29.15 1.35
N HIS A 72 -21.05 -29.36 0.84
CA HIS A 72 -20.44 -28.57 -0.20
C HIS A 72 -19.56 -29.45 -1.09
N MET A 73 -19.36 -28.98 -2.33
CA MET A 73 -18.40 -29.59 -3.25
C MET A 73 -16.96 -29.21 -2.85
N PRO A 74 -15.96 -30.06 -3.18
CA PRO A 74 -14.56 -29.66 -3.03
C PRO A 74 -14.25 -28.58 -4.06
N ILE A 75 -13.38 -27.63 -3.70
CA ILE A 75 -12.95 -26.54 -4.59
C ILE A 75 -11.45 -26.73 -4.85
N PRO A 76 -11.05 -27.49 -5.89
CA PRO A 76 -9.66 -27.80 -6.20
C PRO A 76 -8.78 -26.55 -6.33
N GLU A 77 -9.34 -25.46 -6.88
CA GLU A 77 -8.67 -24.18 -7.07
C GLU A 77 -8.12 -23.62 -5.74
N ARG A 78 -8.87 -23.74 -4.64
CA ARG A 78 -8.43 -23.26 -3.32
C ARG A 78 -7.22 -24.05 -2.80
N LEU A 79 -7.09 -25.32 -3.17
CA LEU A 79 -5.96 -26.16 -2.77
C LEU A 79 -4.71 -25.79 -3.56
N GLU A 80 -4.84 -25.55 -4.86
CA GLU A 80 -3.73 -25.11 -5.72
C GLU A 80 -3.15 -23.77 -5.23
N VAL A 81 -4.02 -22.80 -4.93
CA VAL A 81 -3.62 -21.50 -4.38
C VAL A 81 -2.94 -21.65 -3.01
N ARG A 82 -3.41 -22.56 -2.14
CA ARG A 82 -2.78 -22.81 -0.84
C ARG A 82 -1.38 -23.40 -0.98
N LYS A 83 -1.17 -24.36 -1.88
CA LYS A 83 0.15 -24.94 -2.16
C LYS A 83 1.14 -23.88 -2.66
N LEU A 84 0.71 -23.04 -3.61
CA LEU A 84 1.48 -21.90 -4.09
C LEU A 84 1.94 -21.00 -2.92
N MET A 85 1.01 -20.61 -2.05
CA MET A 85 1.31 -19.73 -0.92
C MET A 85 2.25 -20.35 0.12
N THR A 86 2.22 -21.67 0.31
CA THR A 86 3.17 -22.36 1.17
C THR A 86 4.60 -22.29 0.62
N ASN A 87 4.77 -22.50 -0.69
CA ASN A 87 6.09 -22.43 -1.34
C ASN A 87 6.64 -21.00 -1.33
N VAL A 88 5.81 -20.01 -1.64
CA VAL A 88 6.18 -18.59 -1.59
C VAL A 88 6.68 -18.22 -0.18
N LYS A 89 5.96 -18.63 0.87
CA LYS A 89 6.37 -18.37 2.26
C LYS A 89 7.68 -19.07 2.64
N ALA A 90 7.91 -20.30 2.16
CA ALA A 90 9.15 -21.01 2.42
C ALA A 90 10.35 -20.26 1.83
N ARG A 91 10.25 -19.82 0.57
CA ARG A 91 11.31 -19.08 -0.13
C ARG A 91 11.59 -17.71 0.48
N ILE A 92 10.56 -17.00 0.94
CA ILE A 92 10.73 -15.70 1.62
C ILE A 92 11.57 -15.83 2.89
N ASN A 93 11.47 -16.95 3.62
CA ASN A 93 12.25 -17.15 4.84
C ASN A 93 13.70 -17.58 4.57
N SER A 94 14.04 -17.98 3.34
CA SER A 94 15.37 -18.50 2.98
C SER A 94 16.16 -17.59 2.03
N GLU A 95 15.51 -16.62 1.39
CA GLU A 95 16.08 -15.80 0.31
C GLU A 95 15.82 -14.30 0.52
N THR A 96 16.66 -13.43 -0.07
CA THR A 96 16.52 -11.97 -0.03
C THR A 96 15.85 -11.37 -1.28
N THR A 97 15.38 -12.22 -2.20
CA THR A 97 14.73 -11.82 -3.47
C THR A 97 13.44 -11.03 -3.22
N ALA A 98 13.13 -10.07 -4.11
CA ALA A 98 11.92 -9.27 -3.98
C ALA A 98 10.64 -10.12 -4.03
N ILE A 99 9.69 -9.86 -3.12
CA ILE A 99 8.49 -10.70 -2.91
C ILE A 99 7.64 -10.82 -4.18
N GLY A 100 7.44 -9.72 -4.91
CA GLY A 100 6.69 -9.73 -6.16
C GLY A 100 7.34 -10.63 -7.21
N GLN A 101 8.67 -10.69 -7.22
CA GLN A 101 9.42 -11.59 -8.08
C GLN A 101 9.29 -13.05 -7.62
N ILE A 102 9.44 -13.36 -6.33
CA ILE A 102 9.22 -14.71 -5.78
C ILE A 102 7.80 -15.20 -6.11
N TYR A 103 6.79 -14.34 -5.91
CA TYR A 103 5.40 -14.67 -6.21
C TYR A 103 5.21 -15.00 -7.69
N ASN A 104 5.72 -14.15 -8.59
CA ASN A 104 5.60 -14.38 -10.03
C ASN A 104 6.34 -15.65 -10.48
N GLU A 105 7.54 -15.91 -9.96
CA GLU A 105 8.29 -17.13 -10.24
C GLU A 105 7.54 -18.37 -9.77
N GLU A 106 7.03 -18.38 -8.54
CA GLU A 106 6.27 -19.51 -8.02
C GLU A 106 4.91 -19.67 -8.71
N LEU A 107 4.27 -18.57 -9.13
CA LEU A 107 3.02 -18.59 -9.91
C LEU A 107 3.25 -19.26 -11.27
N VAL A 108 4.35 -18.92 -11.96
CA VAL A 108 4.75 -19.54 -13.23
C VAL A 108 5.08 -21.02 -13.02
N LYS A 109 5.83 -21.37 -11.97
CA LYS A 109 6.15 -22.77 -11.62
C LYS A 109 4.91 -23.60 -11.28
N ALA A 110 3.94 -23.00 -10.59
CA ALA A 110 2.73 -23.68 -10.16
C ALA A 110 1.77 -24.01 -11.33
N ASN A 111 1.93 -23.35 -12.48
CA ASN A 111 1.17 -23.58 -13.71
C ASN A 111 -0.35 -23.72 -13.44
N LEU A 112 -0.90 -22.75 -12.69
CA LEU A 112 -2.27 -22.79 -12.19
C LEU A 112 -3.31 -22.78 -13.31
N SER A 113 -4.44 -23.43 -13.07
CA SER A 113 -5.61 -23.37 -13.95
C SER A 113 -6.18 -21.94 -14.05
N LYS A 114 -6.88 -21.63 -15.16
CA LYS A 114 -7.52 -20.30 -15.34
C LYS A 114 -8.48 -19.95 -14.20
N SER A 115 -9.19 -20.93 -13.63
CA SER A 115 -10.07 -20.75 -12.48
C SER A 115 -9.29 -20.52 -11.19
N ALA A 116 -8.18 -21.22 -10.96
CA ALA A 116 -7.32 -21.01 -9.79
C ALA A 116 -6.60 -19.65 -9.82
N LEU A 117 -6.20 -19.17 -10.99
CA LEU A 117 -5.63 -17.83 -11.17
C LEU A 117 -6.62 -16.73 -10.76
N ALA A 118 -7.92 -16.90 -11.09
CA ALA A 118 -8.97 -15.96 -10.69
C ALA A 118 -9.15 -15.90 -9.15
N VAL A 119 -8.98 -17.03 -8.46
CA VAL A 119 -9.01 -17.10 -6.99
C VAL A 119 -7.73 -16.50 -6.39
N ALA A 120 -6.56 -16.78 -6.97
CA ALA A 120 -5.26 -16.25 -6.53
C ALA A 120 -5.15 -14.72 -6.64
N ALA A 121 -5.80 -14.14 -7.66
CA ALA A 121 -5.81 -12.70 -7.94
C ALA A 121 -6.44 -11.85 -6.81
N THR A 122 -7.07 -12.46 -5.81
CA THR A 122 -7.43 -11.79 -4.53
C THR A 122 -6.22 -11.52 -3.62
N ALA A 123 -5.06 -11.24 -4.23
CA ALA A 123 -3.71 -11.02 -3.67
C ALA A 123 -3.63 -9.96 -2.55
N ARG A 124 -4.68 -9.18 -2.33
CA ARG A 124 -4.83 -8.32 -1.15
C ARG A 124 -4.73 -9.10 0.17
N GLN A 125 -5.13 -10.38 0.20
CA GLN A 125 -4.96 -11.25 1.38
C GLN A 125 -3.57 -11.89 1.48
N ALA A 126 -2.93 -12.21 0.34
CA ALA A 126 -1.55 -12.68 0.31
C ALA A 126 -0.60 -11.61 0.89
N ASN A 127 -0.78 -10.35 0.50
CA ASN A 127 0.00 -9.21 1.02
C ASN A 127 -0.02 -9.08 2.54
N SER A 128 -1.15 -9.39 3.21
CA SER A 128 -1.24 -9.31 4.68
C SER A 128 -0.37 -10.37 5.38
N ALA A 129 -0.38 -11.61 4.89
CA ALA A 129 0.46 -12.69 5.41
C ALA A 129 1.95 -12.46 5.09
N LEU A 130 2.24 -11.89 3.91
CA LEU A 130 3.59 -11.51 3.47
C LEU A 130 4.16 -10.37 4.33
N ASN A 131 3.35 -9.34 4.63
CA ASN A 131 3.71 -8.25 5.54
C ASN A 131 3.91 -8.74 6.99
N GLN A 132 3.22 -9.81 7.41
CA GLN A 132 3.40 -10.40 8.74
C GLN A 132 4.69 -11.22 8.86
N ALA A 133 5.08 -11.95 7.81
CA ALA A 133 6.37 -12.64 7.76
C ALA A 133 7.54 -11.65 7.77
N HIS A 134 7.44 -10.55 7.00
CA HIS A 134 8.45 -9.49 7.01
C HIS A 134 8.65 -8.86 8.40
N ARG A 135 7.59 -8.71 9.21
CA ARG A 135 7.71 -8.19 10.58
C ARG A 135 8.63 -9.01 11.50
N LEU A 136 8.91 -10.28 11.17
CA LEU A 136 9.84 -11.11 11.94
C LEU A 136 11.32 -10.85 11.57
N THR A 137 11.59 -10.31 10.37
CA THR A 137 12.95 -10.05 9.85
C THR A 137 13.31 -8.57 9.80
N THR A 138 12.31 -7.69 9.81
CA THR A 138 12.48 -6.23 9.82
C THR A 138 12.67 -5.75 11.27
N PRO A 139 13.59 -4.80 11.54
CA PRO A 139 13.72 -4.21 12.86
C PRO A 139 12.38 -3.68 13.35
N THR A 140 12.15 -3.78 14.66
CA THR A 140 11.01 -3.10 15.30
C THR A 140 11.07 -1.62 14.99
N LEU A 141 9.90 -1.00 14.80
CA LEU A 141 9.82 0.44 14.60
C LEU A 141 10.56 1.14 15.77
N PRO A 142 11.42 2.13 15.47
CA PRO A 142 12.14 2.84 16.51
C PRO A 142 11.16 3.58 17.42
N THR A 143 11.45 3.56 18.72
CA THR A 143 10.67 4.24 19.78
C THR A 143 11.22 5.62 20.12
N SER A 144 12.21 6.09 19.36
CA SER A 144 12.89 7.36 19.52
C SER A 144 13.35 7.85 18.15
N ILE A 145 13.45 9.17 17.99
CA ILE A 145 14.03 9.81 16.80
C ILE A 145 15.55 9.60 16.73
N ASP A 146 16.18 9.35 17.88
CA ASP A 146 17.59 8.99 18.02
C ASP A 146 17.68 7.47 18.04
N PHE A 147 17.90 6.87 16.87
CA PHE A 147 18.06 5.44 16.71
C PHE A 147 19.17 5.11 15.71
N ASP A 148 19.96 4.10 16.04
CA ASP A 148 21.00 3.63 15.15
C ASP A 148 20.43 2.77 14.02
N ILE A 149 20.56 3.23 12.78
CA ILE A 149 20.27 2.42 11.61
C ILE A 149 21.38 1.35 11.46
N PRO A 150 21.06 0.05 11.49
CA PRO A 150 22.07 -1.01 11.31
C PRO A 150 22.83 -0.86 9.99
N SER A 151 24.13 -1.16 9.99
CA SER A 151 25.04 -0.97 8.83
C SER A 151 24.54 -1.61 7.53
N LYS A 152 23.82 -2.73 7.62
CA LYS A 152 23.22 -3.41 6.44
C LYS A 152 22.16 -2.58 5.72
N TYR A 153 21.53 -1.62 6.41
CA TYR A 153 20.55 -0.68 5.85
C TYR A 153 21.16 0.68 5.51
N LYS A 154 22.47 0.87 5.70
CA LYS A 154 23.18 2.08 5.29
C LYS A 154 23.82 1.92 3.89
N ARG A 155 23.74 0.71 3.30
CA ARG A 155 24.45 0.32 2.07
C ARG A 155 23.53 -0.36 1.05
N THR A 156 23.81 -0.16 -0.23
CA THR A 156 23.15 -0.87 -1.34
C THR A 156 23.58 -2.32 -1.39
N THR A 157 22.93 -3.14 -2.24
CA THR A 157 23.35 -4.52 -2.53
C THR A 157 24.78 -4.61 -3.04
N ASN A 158 25.28 -3.55 -3.67
CA ASN A 158 26.64 -3.45 -4.19
C ASN A 158 27.62 -2.84 -3.17
N GLY A 159 27.19 -2.64 -1.92
CA GLY A 159 28.03 -2.15 -0.81
C GLY A 159 28.21 -0.64 -0.74
N GLU A 160 27.65 0.12 -1.67
CA GLU A 160 27.75 1.58 -1.74
C GLU A 160 26.88 2.25 -0.67
N ARG A 161 27.37 3.33 -0.05
CA ARG A 161 26.59 4.07 0.95
C ARG A 161 25.48 4.87 0.26
N TYR A 162 24.22 4.59 0.59
CA TYR A 162 23.07 5.33 0.06
C TYR A 162 22.38 6.23 1.09
N LEU A 163 22.64 6.01 2.39
CA LEU A 163 22.15 6.88 3.46
C LEU A 163 23.02 8.15 3.54
N LEU A 164 22.40 9.33 3.37
CA LEU A 164 23.09 10.63 3.32
C LEU A 164 23.35 11.24 4.69
N THR A 165 22.37 11.17 5.58
CA THR A 165 22.43 11.64 6.97
C THR A 165 21.45 10.83 7.83
N ASP A 166 21.76 10.67 9.11
CA ASP A 166 20.90 10.09 10.15
C ASP A 166 20.50 11.10 11.23
N ARG A 167 20.92 12.37 11.12
CA ARG A 167 20.57 13.41 12.10
C ARG A 167 19.23 14.05 11.78
N VAL A 168 18.33 14.03 12.77
CA VAL A 168 17.04 14.72 12.74
C VAL A 168 17.00 15.63 13.97
N GLN A 169 17.14 16.94 13.78
CA GLN A 169 17.06 17.90 14.88
C GLN A 169 15.61 18.40 15.09
N HIS A 170 15.07 18.06 16.28
CA HIS A 170 13.97 18.69 17.05
C HIS A 170 12.47 18.33 16.85
N ARG A 171 11.88 17.89 18.00
CA ARG A 171 10.52 17.91 18.66
C ARG A 171 9.26 18.37 17.88
N ASP A 172 8.02 17.95 18.18
CA ASP A 172 7.35 17.34 19.35
C ASP A 172 6.05 16.60 18.91
N ASP A 173 5.52 15.74 19.79
CA ASP A 173 4.29 14.91 19.80
C ASP A 173 3.19 15.12 18.72
N GLY A 174 2.82 14.02 18.04
CA GLY A 174 1.65 13.93 17.17
C GLY A 174 1.57 12.61 16.40
N THR A 175 0.75 11.67 16.87
CA THR A 175 0.40 10.41 16.18
C THR A 175 -0.15 10.64 14.76
N PHE A 176 0.48 10.05 13.73
CA PHE A 176 -0.10 9.96 12.38
C PHE A 176 0.20 8.62 11.67
N ASP A 177 -0.73 8.25 10.77
CA ASP A 177 -1.13 6.88 10.41
C ASP A 177 -0.34 6.25 9.23
N SER A 178 0.80 6.82 8.84
CA SER A 178 1.62 6.30 7.70
C SER A 178 3.12 6.62 7.74
N SER A 179 3.57 7.37 8.74
CA SER A 179 4.98 7.68 9.01
C SER A 179 5.43 6.83 10.21
N PRO A 180 6.73 6.45 10.34
CA PRO A 180 7.19 5.77 11.55
C PRO A 180 6.83 6.62 12.79
N PRO A 181 6.57 5.98 13.95
CA PRO A 181 6.39 6.72 15.20
C PRO A 181 7.48 7.78 15.35
N HIS A 182 7.11 8.99 15.78
CA HIS A 182 8.01 10.15 15.97
C HIS A 182 8.41 10.94 14.71
N PHE A 183 7.81 10.66 13.54
CA PHE A 183 7.99 11.44 12.33
C PHE A 183 6.66 11.89 11.74
N ASP A 184 6.59 13.13 11.24
CA ASP A 184 5.36 13.71 10.68
C ASP A 184 5.06 13.24 9.25
N GLN A 185 6.10 12.90 8.48
CA GLN A 185 5.94 12.52 7.08
C GLN A 185 7.14 11.74 6.51
N ILE A 186 6.83 10.89 5.53
CA ILE A 186 7.80 10.37 4.56
C ILE A 186 7.70 11.24 3.31
N TYR A 187 8.81 11.86 2.93
CA TYR A 187 8.90 12.76 1.79
C TYR A 187 9.72 12.10 0.66
N SER A 188 9.07 11.84 -0.47
CA SER A 188 9.72 11.25 -1.64
C SER A 188 9.95 12.30 -2.73
N ILE A 189 11.19 12.42 -3.20
CA ILE A 189 11.59 13.29 -4.29
C ILE A 189 11.74 12.46 -5.56
N HIS A 190 11.02 12.86 -6.58
CA HIS A 190 10.93 12.18 -7.87
C HIS A 190 11.51 13.08 -8.96
N GLY A 191 12.35 12.51 -9.82
CA GLY A 191 12.91 13.18 -10.98
C GLY A 191 12.36 12.56 -12.26
N ILE A 192 12.07 13.40 -13.26
CA ILE A 192 11.64 12.95 -14.58
C ILE A 192 12.80 13.11 -15.56
N LYS A 193 13.16 12.03 -16.25
CA LYS A 193 14.16 12.04 -17.33
C LYS A 193 13.67 11.16 -18.46
N ASN A 194 13.62 11.69 -19.69
CA ASN A 194 13.10 11.00 -20.88
C ASN A 194 11.71 10.38 -20.64
N ASP A 195 10.79 11.16 -20.06
CA ASP A 195 9.42 10.73 -19.68
C ASP A 195 9.32 9.56 -18.68
N HIS A 196 10.43 9.14 -18.12
CA HIS A 196 10.47 8.16 -17.04
C HIS A 196 10.62 8.85 -15.68
N ASN A 197 9.82 8.40 -14.72
CA ASN A 197 9.86 8.88 -13.35
C ASN A 197 10.78 7.99 -12.51
N PHE A 198 11.71 8.60 -11.78
CA PHE A 198 12.67 7.94 -10.91
C PHE A 198 12.58 8.52 -9.50
N VAL A 199 12.63 7.65 -8.49
CA VAL A 199 12.82 8.09 -7.11
C VAL A 199 14.27 8.55 -6.95
N CYS A 200 14.47 9.85 -6.75
CA CYS A 200 15.79 10.44 -6.56
C CYS A 200 16.22 10.40 -5.09
N ALA A 201 15.28 10.62 -4.17
CA ALA A 201 15.53 10.58 -2.74
C ALA A 201 14.27 10.25 -1.95
N ILE A 202 14.45 9.64 -0.79
CA ILE A 202 13.41 9.47 0.22
C ILE A 202 13.97 10.03 1.53
N ALA A 203 13.22 10.92 2.16
CA ALA A 203 13.53 11.50 3.44
C ALA A 203 12.42 11.20 4.43
N VAL A 204 12.78 10.98 5.69
CA VAL A 204 11.81 10.90 6.79
C VAL A 204 11.96 12.21 7.56
N LEU A 205 10.91 13.01 7.62
CA LEU A 205 10.96 14.36 8.18
C LEU A 205 10.21 14.41 9.51
N GLY A 206 10.84 15.00 10.53
CA GLY A 206 10.24 15.22 11.85
C GLY A 206 9.23 16.36 11.91
N GLY A 207 8.90 16.98 10.76
CA GLY A 207 7.99 18.11 10.69
C GLY A 207 7.86 18.70 9.30
N ARG A 208 7.14 19.83 9.23
CA ARG A 208 6.74 20.51 7.99
C ARG A 208 7.07 22.01 7.98
N SER A 209 8.14 22.39 8.69
CA SER A 209 8.56 23.78 8.86
C SER A 209 9.58 24.19 7.80
N CYS A 210 9.76 25.50 7.60
CA CYS A 210 10.79 26.00 6.68
C CYS A 210 12.19 25.50 7.06
N ILE A 211 12.48 25.40 8.37
CA ILE A 211 13.79 24.94 8.87
C ILE A 211 14.07 23.51 8.39
N ILE A 212 13.07 22.63 8.49
CA ILE A 212 13.20 21.22 8.10
C ILE A 212 13.39 21.07 6.59
N TYR A 213 12.64 21.82 5.78
CA TYR A 213 12.83 21.79 4.33
C TYR A 213 14.17 22.38 3.89
N LYS A 214 14.64 23.45 4.56
CA LYS A 214 15.96 24.06 4.28
C LYS A 214 17.07 23.05 4.54
N GLU A 215 16.98 22.32 5.65
CA GLU A 215 17.92 21.26 5.96
C GLU A 215 17.90 20.16 4.89
N LEU A 216 16.71 19.69 4.49
CA LEU A 216 16.55 18.69 3.41
C LEU A 216 17.23 19.14 2.11
N PHE A 217 16.95 20.35 1.61
CA PHE A 217 17.54 20.83 0.36
C PHE A 217 19.05 21.09 0.48
N SER A 218 19.53 21.51 1.65
CA SER A 218 20.96 21.66 1.93
C SER A 218 21.69 20.31 1.85
N ILE A 219 21.14 19.25 2.46
CA ILE A 219 21.69 17.89 2.40
C ILE A 219 21.75 17.39 0.95
N LEU A 220 20.67 17.56 0.19
CA LEU A 220 20.61 17.15 -1.22
C LEU A 220 21.64 17.91 -2.08
N THR A 221 21.73 19.22 -1.88
CA THR A 221 22.69 20.08 -2.59
C THR A 221 24.13 19.69 -2.27
N GLN A 222 24.44 19.45 -0.99
CA GLN A 222 25.77 19.02 -0.56
C GLN A 222 26.11 17.65 -1.14
N HIS A 223 25.16 16.71 -1.16
CA HIS A 223 25.38 15.39 -1.73
C HIS A 223 25.60 15.45 -3.24
N ALA A 224 24.79 16.21 -3.98
CA ALA A 224 24.99 16.43 -5.40
C ALA A 224 26.40 16.98 -5.69
N ARG A 225 26.86 17.98 -4.92
CA ARG A 225 28.22 18.52 -5.05
C ARG A 225 29.32 17.47 -4.85
N ARG A 226 29.16 16.56 -3.88
CA ARG A 226 30.12 15.46 -3.66
C ARG A 226 30.19 14.49 -4.85
N LEU A 227 29.11 14.35 -5.60
CA LEU A 227 29.04 13.56 -6.83
C LEU A 227 29.48 14.35 -8.08
N ASN A 228 30.02 15.57 -7.92
CA ASN A 228 30.30 16.51 -9.01
C ASN A 228 29.05 16.84 -9.86
N LEU A 229 27.87 16.79 -9.25
CA LEU A 229 26.58 17.17 -9.83
C LEU A 229 26.09 18.51 -9.26
N GLN A 230 25.17 19.15 -9.97
CA GLN A 230 24.46 20.33 -9.48
C GLN A 230 22.99 20.01 -9.26
N PHE A 231 22.52 20.15 -8.01
CA PHE A 231 21.09 20.09 -7.70
C PHE A 231 20.45 21.43 -8.07
N ARG A 232 20.02 21.57 -9.32
CA ARG A 232 19.39 22.78 -9.88
C ARG A 232 18.15 22.39 -10.70
N PRO A 233 17.05 21.99 -10.05
CA PRO A 233 15.82 21.67 -10.76
C PRO A 233 15.28 22.94 -11.45
N SER A 234 14.89 22.84 -12.72
CA SER A 234 14.21 23.96 -13.41
C SER A 234 12.78 24.17 -12.90
N LYS A 235 12.13 23.07 -12.50
CA LYS A 235 10.75 23.03 -12.01
C LYS A 235 10.66 22.06 -10.84
N ILE A 236 9.99 22.48 -9.76
CA ILE A 236 9.54 21.58 -8.68
C ILE A 236 8.02 21.59 -8.68
N SER A 237 7.42 20.41 -8.74
CA SER A 237 5.98 20.26 -8.50
C SER A 237 5.76 19.60 -7.14
N SER A 238 5.03 20.27 -6.26
CA SER A 238 4.69 19.74 -4.93
C SER A 238 3.28 20.16 -4.53
N ASP A 239 2.88 19.77 -3.32
CA ASP A 239 1.72 20.38 -2.68
C ASP A 239 1.95 21.87 -2.37
N PHE A 240 0.88 22.51 -1.87
CA PHE A 240 0.80 23.95 -1.63
C PHE A 240 1.19 24.30 -0.19
N GLU A 241 2.08 23.53 0.42
CA GLU A 241 2.44 23.78 1.80
C GLU A 241 3.27 25.08 1.92
N PRO A 242 2.82 26.09 2.70
CA PRO A 242 3.45 27.41 2.69
C PRO A 242 4.95 27.38 3.03
N ALA A 243 5.32 26.51 3.97
CA ALA A 243 6.70 26.35 4.41
C ALA A 243 7.60 25.78 3.30
N LEU A 244 7.10 24.82 2.51
CA LEU A 244 7.80 24.26 1.38
C LEU A 244 7.94 25.29 0.25
N VAL A 245 6.85 25.97 -0.11
CA VAL A 245 6.84 27.01 -1.16
C VAL A 245 7.86 28.10 -0.85
N LYS A 246 7.82 28.63 0.38
CA LYS A 246 8.78 29.64 0.85
C LYS A 246 10.21 29.13 0.79
N THR A 247 10.44 27.89 1.23
CA THR A 247 11.78 27.32 1.23
C THR A 247 12.33 27.12 -0.18
N VAL A 248 11.51 26.68 -1.14
CA VAL A 248 11.94 26.55 -2.54
C VAL A 248 12.31 27.92 -3.10
N ALA A 249 11.54 28.97 -2.80
CA ALA A 249 11.86 30.33 -3.23
C ALA A 249 13.19 30.84 -2.62
N ASP A 250 13.42 30.58 -1.33
CA ASP A 250 14.61 31.01 -0.60
C ASP A 250 15.89 30.25 -1.05
N GLU A 251 15.82 28.92 -1.16
CA GLU A 251 16.99 28.05 -1.35
C GLU A 251 17.28 27.76 -2.84
N LEU A 252 16.26 27.85 -3.69
CA LEU A 252 16.32 27.51 -5.12
C LEU A 252 15.73 28.66 -5.97
N PRO A 253 16.37 29.85 -5.99
CA PRO A 253 15.78 31.05 -6.58
C PRO A 253 15.56 30.98 -8.10
N ASN A 254 16.25 30.05 -8.79
CA ASN A 254 16.07 29.81 -10.23
C ASN A 254 15.10 28.67 -10.53
N THR A 255 14.45 28.10 -9.53
CA THR A 255 13.50 27.00 -9.66
C THR A 255 12.09 27.54 -9.65
N ARG A 256 11.31 27.21 -10.68
CA ARG A 256 9.87 27.50 -10.67
C ARG A 256 9.14 26.47 -9.80
N HIS A 257 8.60 26.91 -8.67
CA HIS A 257 7.64 26.11 -7.91
C HIS A 257 6.29 26.07 -8.64
N VAL A 258 5.70 24.88 -8.70
CA VAL A 258 4.41 24.65 -9.36
C VAL A 258 3.52 23.80 -8.49
N GLY A 259 2.29 24.26 -8.27
CA GLY A 259 1.25 23.47 -7.64
C GLY A 259 1.04 22.13 -8.34
N CYS A 260 0.87 21.07 -7.57
CA CYS A 260 0.57 19.74 -8.12
C CYS A 260 -0.93 19.58 -8.31
N ASN A 261 -1.39 19.48 -9.56
CA ASN A 261 -2.80 19.29 -9.90
C ASN A 261 -3.43 18.08 -9.16
N PHE A 262 -2.69 16.99 -8.97
CA PHE A 262 -3.17 15.84 -8.20
C PHE A 262 -3.54 16.19 -6.75
N HIS A 263 -2.76 17.07 -6.10
CA HIS A 263 -3.04 17.53 -4.74
C HIS A 263 -4.18 18.54 -4.72
N LEU A 264 -4.27 19.43 -5.72
CA LEU A 264 -5.42 20.32 -5.89
C LEU A 264 -6.72 19.52 -6.01
N VAL A 265 -6.78 18.58 -6.95
CA VAL A 265 -7.93 17.69 -7.18
C VAL A 265 -8.34 16.97 -5.89
N LYS A 266 -7.37 16.42 -5.15
CA LYS A 266 -7.62 15.77 -3.86
C LYS A 266 -8.17 16.74 -2.80
N ALA A 267 -7.65 17.96 -2.74
CA ALA A 267 -8.10 18.97 -1.79
C ALA A 267 -9.54 19.38 -2.09
N VAL A 268 -9.88 19.63 -3.36
CA VAL A 268 -11.25 19.93 -3.81
C VAL A 268 -12.20 18.77 -3.47
N TYR A 269 -11.84 17.51 -3.75
CA TYR A 269 -12.67 16.36 -3.37
C TYR A 269 -12.83 16.17 -1.85
N ARG A 270 -11.81 16.52 -1.07
CA ARG A 270 -11.93 16.53 0.39
C ARG A 270 -12.90 17.63 0.84
N GLN A 271 -12.81 18.80 0.24
CA GLN A 271 -13.68 19.92 0.56
C GLN A 271 -15.14 19.63 0.19
N ILE A 272 -15.41 19.04 -0.98
CA ILE A 272 -16.77 18.60 -1.38
C ILE A 272 -17.40 17.70 -0.30
N ARG A 273 -16.60 16.81 0.31
CA ARG A 273 -17.07 15.95 1.41
C ARG A 273 -17.30 16.73 2.70
N GLN A 274 -16.39 17.62 3.06
CA GLN A 274 -16.47 18.42 4.29
C GLN A 274 -17.64 19.41 4.27
N LEU A 275 -17.96 19.96 3.10
CA LEU A 275 -19.11 20.85 2.89
C LEU A 275 -20.45 20.09 2.75
N GLY A 276 -20.46 18.76 2.82
CA GLY A 276 -21.68 17.96 2.63
C GLY A 276 -22.19 17.89 1.19
N LEU A 277 -21.44 18.39 0.21
CA LEU A 277 -21.82 18.50 -1.21
C LEU A 277 -21.70 17.17 -1.98
N THR A 278 -21.54 16.03 -1.29
CA THR A 278 -21.31 14.74 -1.97
C THR A 278 -22.52 14.30 -2.81
N ILE A 279 -23.74 14.53 -2.32
CA ILE A 279 -24.97 14.21 -3.06
C ILE A 279 -25.13 15.17 -4.25
N VAL A 280 -24.92 16.47 -4.03
CA VAL A 280 -24.95 17.50 -5.07
C VAL A 280 -23.97 17.15 -6.20
N TYR A 281 -22.70 16.89 -5.86
CA TYR A 281 -21.69 16.51 -6.85
C TYR A 281 -22.05 15.23 -7.63
N ARG A 282 -22.80 14.30 -7.03
CA ARG A 282 -23.18 13.04 -7.67
C ARG A 282 -24.36 13.23 -8.64
N ASP A 283 -25.38 13.96 -8.19
CA ASP A 283 -26.71 13.96 -8.80
C ASP A 283 -26.98 15.23 -9.64
N ASP A 284 -26.26 16.32 -9.40
CA ASP A 284 -26.33 17.57 -10.17
C ASP A 284 -25.16 17.65 -11.17
N GLU A 285 -25.48 17.49 -12.46
CA GLU A 285 -24.48 17.50 -13.53
C GLU A 285 -23.78 18.86 -13.68
N ALA A 286 -24.52 19.96 -13.51
CA ALA A 286 -23.96 21.31 -13.61
C ALA A 286 -22.97 21.54 -12.46
N ALA A 287 -23.36 21.21 -11.22
CA ALA A 287 -22.50 21.34 -10.05
C ALA A 287 -21.22 20.48 -10.16
N ARG A 288 -21.36 19.26 -10.69
CA ARG A 288 -20.23 18.37 -10.97
C ARG A 288 -19.31 18.92 -12.05
N SER A 289 -19.87 19.53 -13.10
CA SER A 289 -19.11 20.19 -14.17
C SER A 289 -18.33 21.36 -13.62
N THR A 290 -18.98 22.27 -12.87
CA THR A 290 -18.35 23.41 -12.21
C THR A 290 -17.18 22.97 -11.34
N ALA A 291 -17.37 21.97 -10.47
CA ALA A 291 -16.29 21.44 -9.64
C ALA A 291 -15.10 20.90 -10.46
N ARG A 292 -15.35 20.28 -11.62
CA ARG A 292 -14.29 19.81 -12.54
C ARG A 292 -13.59 20.96 -13.26
N GLN A 293 -14.31 22.00 -13.65
CA GLN A 293 -13.73 23.20 -14.25
C GLN A 293 -12.80 23.92 -13.26
N LEU A 294 -13.21 24.04 -11.98
CA LEU A 294 -12.33 24.57 -10.93
C LEU A 294 -11.02 23.78 -10.80
N MET A 295 -11.09 22.45 -10.83
CA MET A 295 -9.90 21.59 -10.82
C MET A 295 -9.05 21.74 -12.10
N ALA A 296 -9.66 22.09 -13.23
CA ALA A 296 -8.98 22.29 -14.50
C ALA A 296 -8.31 23.66 -14.63
N LEU A 297 -8.56 24.61 -13.72
CA LEU A 297 -7.86 25.91 -13.70
C LEU A 297 -6.34 25.75 -13.57
N ALA A 298 -5.86 24.67 -12.95
CA ALA A 298 -4.44 24.30 -12.91
C ALA A 298 -3.89 23.69 -14.20
N LEU A 299 -4.58 23.87 -15.32
CA LEU A 299 -4.14 23.37 -16.63
C LEU A 299 -4.15 24.46 -17.71
N ILE A 300 -4.56 25.68 -17.35
CA ILE A 300 -4.63 26.82 -18.26
C ILE A 300 -3.53 27.85 -17.93
N PRO A 301 -3.12 28.69 -18.88
CA PRO A 301 -2.13 29.74 -18.61
C PRO A 301 -2.53 30.63 -17.44
N VAL A 302 -1.57 30.97 -16.57
CA VAL A 302 -1.83 31.70 -15.31
C VAL A 302 -2.53 33.04 -15.55
N GLU A 303 -2.18 33.72 -16.63
CA GLU A 303 -2.80 34.96 -17.09
C GLU A 303 -4.28 34.84 -17.48
N LYS A 304 -4.83 33.62 -17.60
CA LYS A 304 -6.25 33.36 -17.89
C LYS A 304 -7.02 32.79 -16.69
N VAL A 305 -6.35 32.51 -15.57
CA VAL A 305 -6.95 31.81 -14.43
C VAL A 305 -8.02 32.66 -13.76
N GLU A 306 -7.78 33.96 -13.60
CA GLU A 306 -8.74 34.90 -12.98
C GLU A 306 -10.02 35.01 -13.82
N ASP A 307 -9.90 35.37 -15.11
CA ASP A 307 -11.02 35.45 -16.05
C ASP A 307 -11.83 34.14 -16.13
N ALA A 308 -11.13 33.00 -16.21
CA ALA A 308 -11.79 31.70 -16.29
C ALA A 308 -12.51 31.34 -14.98
N PHE A 309 -11.93 31.67 -13.82
CA PHE A 309 -12.57 31.47 -12.54
C PHE A 309 -13.83 32.33 -12.41
N GLU A 310 -13.77 33.61 -12.77
CA GLU A 310 -14.93 34.51 -12.75
C GLU A 310 -16.06 33.98 -13.63
N GLN A 311 -15.73 33.52 -14.84
CA GLN A 311 -16.71 32.90 -15.73
C GLN A 311 -17.34 31.66 -15.09
N ILE A 312 -16.53 30.72 -14.57
CA ILE A 312 -17.01 29.51 -13.91
C ILE A 312 -17.91 29.85 -12.71
N ALA A 313 -17.53 30.84 -11.90
CA ALA A 313 -18.29 31.28 -10.74
C ALA A 313 -19.64 31.90 -11.15
N SER A 314 -19.67 32.68 -12.23
CA SER A 314 -20.90 33.31 -12.73
C SER A 314 -21.91 32.30 -13.31
N GLU A 315 -21.44 31.20 -13.89
CA GLU A 315 -22.25 30.13 -14.47
C GLU A 315 -22.58 29.01 -13.47
N ALA A 316 -21.99 29.05 -12.27
CA ALA A 316 -22.14 28.00 -11.26
C ALA A 316 -23.58 27.93 -10.73
N PRO A 317 -24.14 26.72 -10.56
CA PRO A 317 -25.43 26.58 -9.88
C PRO A 317 -25.29 26.92 -8.39
N HIS A 318 -26.32 27.53 -7.81
CA HIS A 318 -26.36 27.88 -6.39
C HIS A 318 -26.11 26.68 -5.45
N SER A 319 -26.41 25.45 -5.91
CA SER A 319 -26.17 24.21 -5.18
C SER A 319 -24.70 23.93 -4.84
N ILE A 320 -23.74 24.53 -5.56
CA ILE A 320 -22.29 24.34 -5.38
C ILE A 320 -21.57 25.60 -4.89
N GLU A 321 -22.30 26.68 -4.58
CA GLU A 321 -21.73 27.98 -4.15
C GLU A 321 -20.74 27.87 -2.98
N PRO A 322 -20.95 27.04 -1.93
CA PRO A 322 -19.98 26.90 -0.85
C PRO A 322 -18.60 26.40 -1.32
N LEU A 323 -18.55 25.65 -2.43
CA LEU A 323 -17.28 25.21 -3.03
C LEU A 323 -16.59 26.36 -3.78
N ILE A 324 -17.36 27.23 -4.44
CA ILE A 324 -16.84 28.40 -5.16
C ILE A 324 -16.23 29.38 -4.16
N GLU A 325 -16.93 29.68 -3.06
CA GLU A 325 -16.43 30.53 -1.98
C GLU A 325 -15.11 29.99 -1.41
N TYR A 326 -15.08 28.70 -1.08
CA TYR A 326 -13.85 28.02 -0.65
C TYR A 326 -12.74 28.15 -1.70
N PHE A 327 -13.06 27.96 -2.99
CA PHE A 327 -12.06 27.99 -4.03
C PHE A 327 -11.46 29.40 -4.15
N ASN A 328 -12.30 30.42 -4.14
CA ASN A 328 -11.88 31.82 -4.16
C ASN A 328 -10.93 32.15 -2.98
N GLU A 329 -11.38 31.85 -1.76
CA GLU A 329 -10.65 32.21 -0.53
C GLU A 329 -9.31 31.46 -0.40
N TYR A 330 -9.27 30.18 -0.78
CA TYR A 330 -8.07 29.36 -0.53
C TYR A 330 -7.10 29.32 -1.71
N TRP A 331 -7.60 29.44 -2.94
CA TRP A 331 -6.83 29.18 -4.14
C TRP A 331 -6.62 30.44 -5.00
N MET A 332 -7.59 31.35 -5.05
CA MET A 332 -7.49 32.56 -5.89
C MET A 332 -6.85 33.74 -5.14
N THR A 333 -7.23 33.97 -3.88
CA THR A 333 -6.73 35.14 -3.12
C THR A 333 -5.35 34.95 -2.50
N LYS A 334 -4.85 33.72 -2.44
CA LYS A 334 -3.52 33.41 -1.89
C LYS A 334 -2.50 33.33 -3.03
N PRO A 335 -1.23 33.75 -2.80
CA PRO A 335 -0.19 33.80 -3.83
C PRO A 335 0.36 32.41 -4.18
N TYR A 336 -0.50 31.39 -4.25
CA TYR A 336 -0.15 30.11 -4.83
C TYR A 336 -0.37 30.26 -6.32
N LEU A 337 0.72 30.32 -7.09
CA LEU A 337 0.63 30.22 -8.54
C LEU A 337 0.01 28.86 -8.88
N ILE A 338 -1.30 28.86 -9.08
CA ILE A 338 -2.01 27.87 -9.88
C ILE A 338 -1.41 28.03 -11.28
N ILE A 339 -0.79 26.96 -11.79
CA ILE A 339 -0.17 26.92 -13.12
C ILE A 339 -0.88 25.86 -13.90
#